data_AF-A0AAV3HXI2-F1
#
_entry.id   AF-A0AAV3HXI2-F1
#
_cell.length_a   1.000
_cell.length_b   1.000
_cell.length_c   1.000
_cell.angle_alpha   90.00
_cell.angle_beta   90.00
_cell.angle_gamma   90.00
#
_symmetry.space_group_name_H-M   'P 1'
#
loop_
_entity.id
_entity.type
_entity.pdbx_description
1 polymer ?
#
loop_
_entity_poly.entity_id
_entity_poly.type
_entity_poly.pdbx_seq_one_letter_code
_entity_poly.pdbx_strand_id
1 'polypeptide(L)'
;MLSDVDNANLFARCLIDEGLEVCKLRDENAEANKVMVKWHHEEGSASACNRLASVGIFINVVSLPGDQSSQESGLLFELNELTRLGINPNEIRMLAEATAGALLGRCKLEFVAQVVAKIASRLSGIT
;
A
#
# COMPACT_ATOMS: atom_id res chain seq x y z
N MET A 1 -6.98 -6.86 18.19
CA MET A 1 -6.76 -6.90 16.73
C MET A 1 -7.66 -5.82 16.14
N LEU A 2 -7.15 -4.97 15.26
CA LEU A 2 -7.95 -3.92 14.62
C LEU A 2 -8.87 -4.54 13.56
N SER A 3 -9.96 -3.85 13.22
CA SER A 3 -10.79 -4.24 12.06
C SER A 3 -10.04 -3.97 10.75
N ASP A 4 -10.48 -4.60 9.65
CA ASP A 4 -9.94 -4.35 8.30
C ASP A 4 -9.97 -2.85 7.95
N VAL A 5 -11.04 -2.17 8.37
CA VAL A 5 -11.27 -0.73 8.15
C VAL A 5 -10.30 0.11 8.97
N ASP A 6 -10.06 -0.26 10.23
CA ASP A 6 -9.11 0.44 11.09
C ASP A 6 -7.67 0.26 10.60
N ASN A 7 -7.31 -0.93 10.11
CA ASN A 7 -6.02 -1.21 9.50
C ASN A 7 -5.81 -0.39 8.22
N ALA A 8 -6.79 -0.37 7.31
CA ALA A 8 -6.74 0.45 6.09
C ALA A 8 -6.65 1.94 6.41
N ASN A 9 -7.42 2.42 7.39
CA ASN A 9 -7.35 3.82 7.85
C ASN A 9 -5.98 4.17 8.44
N LEU A 10 -5.40 3.27 9.22
CA LEU A 10 -4.07 3.45 9.79
C LEU A 10 -3.00 3.48 8.69
N PHE A 11 -3.04 2.53 7.75
CA PHE A 11 -2.13 2.47 6.61
C PHE A 11 -2.21 3.75 5.77
N ALA A 12 -3.43 4.17 5.41
CA ALA A 12 -3.68 5.41 4.68
C ALA A 12 -3.11 6.65 5.38
N ARG A 13 -3.32 6.77 6.70
CA ARG A 13 -2.77 7.89 7.50
C ARG A 13 -1.25 7.90 7.45
N CYS A 14 -0.61 6.75 7.63
CA CYS A 14 0.85 6.65 7.57
C CYS A 14 1.40 7.00 6.18
N LEU A 15 0.74 6.57 5.10
CA LEU A 15 1.14 6.98 3.75
C LEU A 15 1.01 8.50 3.53
N ILE A 16 -0.05 9.13 4.06
CA ILE A 16 -0.22 10.59 4.03
C ILE A 16 0.88 11.30 4.82
N ASP A 17 1.18 10.82 6.03
CA ASP A 17 2.24 11.38 6.89
C ASP A 17 3.62 11.29 6.21
N GLU A 18 3.82 10.27 5.38
CA GLU A 18 5.02 10.08 4.55
C GLU A 18 5.02 10.91 3.25
N GLY A 19 3.95 11.68 2.98
CA GLY A 19 3.86 12.61 1.85
C GLY A 19 3.23 12.05 0.58
N LEU A 20 2.59 10.88 0.62
CA LEU A 20 1.83 10.35 -0.52
C LEU A 20 0.42 10.93 -0.60
N GLU A 21 -0.06 11.17 -1.82
CA GLU A 21 -1.44 11.61 -2.07
C GLU A 21 -2.40 10.42 -2.02
N VAL A 22 -3.03 10.19 -0.87
CA VAL A 22 -4.01 9.12 -0.69
C VAL A 22 -5.43 9.61 -1.03
N CYS A 23 -6.09 8.92 -1.95
CA CYS A 23 -7.50 9.10 -2.26
C CYS A 23 -8.33 8.15 -1.38
N LYS A 24 -9.11 8.70 -0.45
CA LYS A 24 -10.23 7.94 0.12
C LYS A 24 -11.36 7.92 -0.91
N LEU A 25 -11.70 6.73 -1.40
CA LEU A 25 -12.95 6.52 -2.11
C LEU A 25 -14.09 6.87 -1.13
N ARG A 26 -14.78 7.98 -1.38
CA ARG A 26 -15.94 8.46 -0.59
C ARG A 26 -17.23 7.72 -0.94
N ASP A 27 -17.15 6.60 -1.63
CA ASP A 27 -18.32 5.88 -2.05
C ASP A 27 -18.87 5.05 -0.90
N GLU A 28 -20.19 5.06 -0.74
CA GLU A 28 -20.93 4.24 0.23
C GLU A 28 -20.75 2.73 -0.02
N ASN A 29 -20.22 2.37 -1.19
CA ASN A 29 -19.82 1.03 -1.60
C ASN A 29 -18.29 0.82 -1.67
N ALA A 30 -17.48 1.84 -1.37
CA ALA A 30 -16.04 1.68 -1.38
C ALA A 30 -15.65 0.75 -0.23
N GLU A 31 -15.20 -0.46 -0.57
CA GLU A 31 -14.78 -1.44 0.42
C GLU A 31 -13.77 -0.79 1.37
N ALA A 32 -14.17 -0.65 2.63
CA ALA A 32 -13.49 0.20 3.60
C ALA A 32 -12.09 -0.32 4.01
N ASN A 33 -11.67 -1.43 3.43
CA ASN A 33 -10.37 -2.10 3.55
C ASN A 33 -9.38 -1.76 2.42
N LYS A 34 -9.78 -0.93 1.45
CA LYS A 34 -8.95 -0.50 0.32
C LYS A 34 -8.33 0.88 0.55
N VAL A 35 -7.06 1.03 0.17
CA VAL A 35 -6.34 2.30 0.21
C VAL A 35 -5.81 2.60 -1.19
N MET A 36 -6.08 3.79 -1.70
CA MET A 36 -5.70 4.16 -3.06
C MET A 36 -4.75 5.36 -3.02
N VAL A 37 -3.59 5.23 -3.64
CA VAL A 37 -2.61 6.31 -3.79
C VAL A 37 -2.69 6.84 -5.22
N LYS A 38 -2.78 8.16 -5.35
CA LYS A 38 -2.67 8.84 -6.63
C LYS A 38 -1.19 9.01 -6.98
N TRP A 39 -0.80 8.53 -8.14
CA TRP A 39 0.59 8.42 -8.56
C TRP A 39 0.84 9.18 -9.86
N HIS A 40 1.18 10.46 -9.70
CA HIS A 40 1.59 11.34 -10.80
C HIS A 40 3.11 11.48 -10.81
N HIS A 41 3.79 10.40 -11.18
CA HIS A 41 5.24 10.37 -11.33
C HIS A 41 5.62 10.03 -12.78
N GLU A 42 6.76 10.55 -13.25
CA GLU A 42 7.23 10.40 -14.64
C GLU A 42 7.40 8.93 -15.08
N GLU A 43 7.68 8.05 -14.13
CA GLU A 43 7.87 6.61 -14.38
C GLU A 43 6.55 5.87 -14.68
N GLY A 44 5.41 6.45 -14.32
CA GLY A 44 4.09 5.81 -14.39
C GLY A 44 3.79 4.79 -13.28
N SER A 45 2.51 4.53 -13.06
CA SER A 45 2.00 3.58 -12.05
C SER A 45 2.47 2.14 -12.25
N ALA A 46 2.56 1.68 -13.50
CA ALA A 46 3.01 0.33 -13.83
C ALA A 46 4.45 0.08 -13.36
N SER A 47 5.34 1.06 -13.57
CA SER A 47 6.73 0.99 -13.09
C SER A 47 6.81 1.00 -11.57
N ALA A 48 6.01 1.85 -10.91
CA ALA A 48 5.91 1.88 -9.45
C ALA A 48 5.39 0.56 -8.87
N CYS A 49 4.39 -0.05 -9.51
CA CYS A 49 3.86 -1.36 -9.16
C CYS A 49 4.94 -2.45 -9.29
N ASN A 50 5.69 -2.48 -10.39
CA ASN A 50 6.80 -3.41 -10.59
C ASN A 50 7.90 -3.23 -9.53
N ARG A 51 8.20 -1.97 -9.15
CA ARG A 51 9.16 -1.67 -8.08
C ARG A 51 8.69 -2.21 -6.73
N LEU A 52 7.42 -2.03 -6.38
CA LEU A 52 6.85 -2.61 -5.16
C LEU A 52 6.83 -4.14 -5.19
N ALA A 53 6.49 -4.74 -6.33
CA ALA A 53 6.50 -6.19 -6.50
C ALA A 53 7.91 -6.77 -6.31
N SER A 54 8.96 -6.06 -6.74
CA SER A 54 10.36 -6.50 -6.57
C SER A 54 10.81 -6.63 -5.11
N VAL A 55 10.08 -6.00 -4.18
CA VAL A 55 10.34 -6.07 -2.73
C VAL A 55 9.27 -6.87 -1.98
N GLY A 56 8.37 -7.55 -2.70
CA GLY A 56 7.33 -8.40 -2.13
C GLY A 56 6.03 -7.68 -1.74
N ILE A 57 5.81 -6.45 -2.22
CA ILE A 57 4.55 -5.70 -2.03
C ILE A 57 3.76 -5.78 -3.33
N PHE A 58 2.66 -6.55 -3.31
CA PHE A 58 1.81 -6.75 -4.49
C PHE A 58 0.58 -5.85 -4.39
N ILE A 59 0.36 -5.06 -5.44
CA ILE A 59 -0.74 -4.09 -5.53
C ILE A 59 -1.34 -4.12 -6.94
N ASN A 60 -2.51 -3.51 -7.09
CA ASN A 60 -3.13 -3.31 -8.38
C ASN A 60 -2.91 -1.87 -8.87
N VAL A 61 -2.78 -1.71 -10.17
CA VAL A 61 -2.82 -0.42 -10.84
C VAL A 61 -4.25 -0.19 -11.36
N VAL A 62 -4.80 1.01 -11.18
CA VAL A 62 -6.18 1.33 -11.53
C VAL A 62 -6.30 2.73 -12.13
N SER A 63 -7.29 2.95 -13.00
CA SER A 63 -7.67 4.29 -13.44
C SER A 63 -8.39 5.06 -12.33
N LEU A 64 -8.04 6.34 -12.18
CA LEU A 64 -8.68 7.28 -11.27
C LEU A 64 -9.67 8.18 -12.02
N PRO A 65 -10.67 8.75 -11.33
CA PRO A 65 -11.51 9.79 -11.91
C PRO A 65 -10.67 10.95 -12.45
N GLY A 66 -10.81 11.25 -13.75
CA GLY A 66 -10.01 12.27 -14.44
C GLY A 66 -8.83 11.72 -15.23
N ASP A 67 -8.51 10.43 -15.10
CA ASP A 67 -7.57 9.77 -16.01
C ASP A 67 -8.17 9.71 -17.43
N GLN A 68 -7.30 9.87 -18.44
CA GLN A 68 -7.66 9.55 -19.82
C GLN A 68 -7.81 8.03 -19.98
N SER A 69 -8.49 7.57 -21.03
CA SER A 69 -8.90 6.17 -21.20
C SER A 69 -7.78 5.12 -21.18
N SER A 70 -6.52 5.53 -21.35
CA SER A 70 -5.33 4.67 -21.28
C SER A 70 -4.40 4.98 -20.11
N GLN A 71 -4.75 5.94 -19.25
CA GLN A 71 -3.95 6.31 -18.09
C GLN A 71 -4.49 5.58 -16.86
N GLU A 72 -3.57 4.98 -16.10
CA GLU A 72 -3.87 4.41 -14.80
C GLU A 72 -2.99 5.13 -13.79
N SER A 73 -3.51 6.14 -13.09
CA SER A 73 -2.71 6.90 -12.11
C SER A 73 -2.95 6.44 -10.67
N GLY A 74 -3.67 5.34 -10.44
CA GLY A 74 -3.96 4.80 -9.12
C GLY A 74 -3.11 3.60 -8.76
N LEU A 75 -2.59 3.58 -7.53
CA LEU A 75 -2.02 2.41 -6.88
C LEU A 75 -3.00 1.95 -5.78
N LEU A 76 -3.59 0.76 -5.96
CA LEU A 76 -4.61 0.21 -5.08
C LEU A 76 -4.04 -0.87 -4.16
N PHE A 77 -4.15 -0.63 -2.86
CA PHE A 77 -3.72 -1.51 -1.78
C PHE A 77 -4.95 -2.14 -1.12
N GLU A 78 -4.93 -3.46 -0.94
CA GLU A 78 -5.97 -4.21 -0.24
C GLU A 78 -5.38 -4.88 1.01
N LEU A 79 -5.97 -4.63 2.18
CA LEU A 79 -5.41 -5.07 3.47
C LEU A 79 -6.20 -6.21 4.14
N ASN A 80 -7.24 -6.72 3.48
CA ASN A 80 -8.08 -7.84 3.96
C ASN A 80 -7.24 -9.05 4.35
N GLU A 81 -6.33 -9.48 3.47
CA GLU A 81 -5.55 -10.69 3.70
C GLU A 81 -4.54 -10.52 4.84
N LEU A 82 -3.90 -9.35 4.93
CA LEU A 82 -3.01 -9.03 6.05
C LEU A 82 -3.77 -9.00 7.37
N THR A 83 -5.00 -8.46 7.38
CA THR A 83 -5.85 -8.43 8.58
C THR A 83 -6.30 -9.84 8.96
N ARG A 84 -6.69 -10.67 7.99
CA ARG A 84 -7.04 -12.08 8.19
C ARG A 84 -5.89 -12.87 8.81
N LEU A 85 -4.65 -12.59 8.41
CA LEU A 85 -3.43 -13.20 8.95
C LEU A 85 -3.00 -12.57 10.30
N GLY A 86 -3.73 -11.59 10.83
CA GLY A 86 -3.47 -11.01 12.13
C GLY A 86 -2.31 -10.03 12.15
N ILE A 87 -2.16 -9.21 11.10
CA ILE A 87 -1.24 -8.05 11.12
C ILE A 87 -1.55 -7.12 12.29
N ASN A 88 -0.51 -6.64 12.98
CA ASN A 88 -0.67 -5.72 14.10
C ASN A 88 -0.44 -4.26 13.68
N PRO A 89 -0.87 -3.28 14.49
CA PRO A 89 -0.78 -1.86 14.12
C PRO A 89 0.65 -1.36 13.86
N ASN A 90 1.64 -1.89 14.58
CA ASN A 90 3.03 -1.48 14.38
C ASN A 90 3.55 -1.97 13.03
N GLU A 91 3.14 -3.16 12.61
CA GLU A 91 3.51 -3.71 11.30
C GLU A 91 2.84 -2.97 10.15
N ILE A 92 1.60 -2.52 10.32
CA ILE A 92 0.93 -1.64 9.37
C ILE A 92 1.75 -0.35 9.17
N ARG A 93 2.21 0.27 10.27
CA ARG A 93 3.07 1.48 10.21
C ARG A 93 4.37 1.19 9.47
N MET A 94 5.08 0.13 9.87
CA MET A 94 6.34 -0.28 9.23
C MET A 94 6.15 -0.57 7.73
N LEU A 95 5.06 -1.24 7.36
CA LEU A 95 4.74 -1.52 5.96
C LEU A 95 4.45 -0.23 5.20
N ALA A 96 3.70 0.72 5.78
CA ALA A 96 3.39 2.00 5.15
C ALA A 96 4.66 2.84 4.93
N GLU A 97 5.50 2.95 5.96
CA GLU A 97 6.79 3.66 5.90
C GLU A 97 7.70 3.05 4.81
N ALA A 98 7.83 1.72 4.79
CA ALA A 98 8.66 1.04 3.80
C ALA A 98 8.08 1.17 2.37
N THR A 99 6.76 1.10 2.22
CA THR A 99 6.06 1.31 0.93
C THR A 99 6.31 2.73 0.41
N ALA A 100 6.09 3.74 1.26
CA ALA A 100 6.31 5.13 0.88
C ALA A 100 7.79 5.42 0.62
N GLY A 101 8.69 4.82 1.40
CA GLY A 101 10.13 4.89 1.19
C GLY A 101 10.56 4.33 -0.18
N ALA A 102 9.98 3.20 -0.59
CA ALA A 102 10.21 2.60 -1.91
C ALA A 102 9.66 3.47 -3.04
N LEU A 103 8.43 3.98 -2.89
CA LEU A 103 7.77 4.80 -3.91
C LEU A 103 8.48 6.14 -4.12
N LEU A 104 8.85 6.81 -3.04
CA LEU A 104 9.45 8.15 -3.07
C LEU A 104 10.99 8.11 -3.22
N GLY A 105 11.58 6.92 -3.41
CA GLY A 105 13.04 6.76 -3.57
C GLY A 105 13.85 7.13 -2.32
N ARG A 106 13.21 7.19 -1.14
CA ARG A 106 13.84 7.56 0.14
C ARG A 106 14.51 6.38 0.85
N CYS A 107 14.18 5.15 0.43
CA CYS A 107 14.76 3.92 0.98
C CYS A 107 15.35 3.04 -0.12
N LYS A 108 16.42 2.32 0.22
CA LYS A 108 16.97 1.25 -0.60
C LYS A 108 15.99 0.08 -0.67
N LEU A 109 15.81 -0.51 -1.84
CA LEU A 109 14.86 -1.61 -2.05
C LEU A 109 15.23 -2.85 -1.22
N GLU A 110 16.51 -3.10 -0.95
CA GLU A 110 16.95 -4.20 -0.11
C GLU A 110 16.46 -4.05 1.33
N PHE A 111 16.43 -2.83 1.86
CA PHE A 111 15.90 -2.55 3.19
C PHE A 111 14.39 -2.80 3.24
N VAL A 112 13.66 -2.34 2.21
CA VAL A 112 12.21 -2.54 2.11
C VAL A 112 11.88 -4.04 2.04
N ALA A 113 12.62 -4.80 1.23
CA ALA A 113 12.46 -6.25 1.14
C ALA A 113 12.69 -6.95 2.49
N GLN A 114 13.66 -6.50 3.29
CA GLN A 114 13.89 -7.03 4.65
C GLN A 114 12.71 -6.75 5.59
N VAL A 115 12.12 -5.56 5.53
CA VAL A 115 10.93 -5.21 6.31
C VAL A 115 9.76 -6.11 5.92
N VAL A 116 9.49 -6.26 4.62
CA VAL A 116 8.42 -7.11 4.09
C VAL A 116 8.62 -8.57 4.50
N ALA A 117 9.84 -9.10 4.35
CA ALA A 117 10.18 -10.46 4.72
C ALA A 117 9.98 -10.73 6.23
N LYS A 118 10.33 -9.76 7.09
CA LYS A 118 10.11 -9.86 8.54
C LYS A 118 8.62 -9.95 8.89
N ILE A 119 7.79 -9.10 8.28
CA ILE A 119 6.33 -9.12 8.49
C ILE A 119 5.74 -10.44 7.96
N ALA A 120 6.10 -10.84 6.74
CA ALA A 120 5.62 -12.07 6.11
C ALA A 120 6.01 -13.32 6.92
N SER A 121 7.24 -13.40 7.43
CA SER A 121 7.69 -14.51 8.28
C SER A 121 6.86 -14.64 9.55
N ARG A 122 6.54 -13.53 10.21
CA ARG A 122 5.67 -13.56 11.40
C ARG A 122 4.25 -14.01 11.04
N LEU A 123 3.66 -13.46 9.98
CA LEU A 123 2.31 -13.81 9.54
C LEU A 123 2.20 -15.29 9.14
N SER A 124 3.24 -15.84 8.53
CA SER A 124 3.30 -17.26 8.12
C SER A 124 3.43 -18.21 9.29
N GLY A 125 3.98 -17.76 10.44
CA GLY A 125 4.14 -18.58 11.64
C GLY A 125 2.87 -18.72 12.49
N ILE A 126 1.74 -18.17 12.04
CA ILE A 126 0.45 -18.17 12.76
C ILE A 126 -0.47 -19.31 12.27
N THR A 127 -0.05 -20.08 11.26
CA THR A 127 -0.75 -21.28 10.76
C THR A 127 -0.65 -22.46 11.71
#